data_AF-A0A842UH88-F1
#
_entry.id   AF-A0A842UH88-F1
#
_cell.length_a   1.000
_cell.length_b   1.000
_cell.length_c   1.000
_cell.angle_alpha   90.00
_cell.angle_beta   90.00
_cell.angle_gamma   90.00
#
_symmetry.space_group_name_H-M   'P 1'
#
loop_
_entity.id
_entity.type
_entity.pdbx_description
1 polymer ?
#
loop_
_entity_poly.entity_id
_entity_poly.type
_entity_poly.pdbx_seq_one_letter_code
_entity_poly.pdbx_strand_id
1 'polypeptide(L)'
;MARILLVEDNPKYASPAEEYLASRSHAVQLAKDYSEAISNLKNPEFDGVITDCFFPNITGSGNIDLGIELVGRMAESDPSERKIGPGLEVLGQYVNLEDKDMRKYARCFVNRLEEGEDILEDSTFRAIRKVSSTSGKEAATLIAKNTLGMTYQEKKTPRDFFGALMKAMKESEANQPLGLLVAERARDLRLPFILATSTYHHDILTQPIQNYAGNNGWALIDCGPDQEDEKATPEFWKRAVGVLERKLD
;
A
#
# COMPACT_ATOMS: atom_id res chain seq x y z
N MET A 1 -7.98 4.00 32.32
CA MET A 1 -8.82 3.11 31.49
C MET A 1 -9.21 3.90 30.27
N ALA A 2 -8.68 3.51 29.11
CA ALA A 2 -8.96 4.20 27.84
C ALA A 2 -9.91 3.34 26.99
N ARG A 3 -10.74 3.98 26.17
CA ARG A 3 -11.62 3.35 25.18
C ARG A 3 -10.90 3.31 23.84
N ILE A 4 -10.53 2.11 23.39
CA ILE A 4 -9.74 1.90 22.20
C ILE A 4 -10.62 1.32 21.09
N LEU A 5 -10.57 1.93 19.91
CA LEU A 5 -11.08 1.31 18.69
C LEU A 5 -9.98 0.41 18.11
N LEU A 6 -10.26 -0.88 18.01
CA LEU A 6 -9.41 -1.86 17.33
C LEU A 6 -10.03 -2.18 15.96
N VAL A 7 -9.27 -2.01 14.88
CA VAL A 7 -9.69 -2.36 13.52
C VAL A 7 -8.84 -3.53 13.01
N GLU A 8 -9.47 -4.70 12.89
CA GLU A 8 -8.80 -5.96 12.56
C GLU A 8 -9.86 -6.93 12.01
N ASP A 9 -9.71 -7.35 10.75
CA ASP A 9 -10.68 -8.23 10.08
C ASP A 9 -10.41 -9.71 10.37
N ASN A 10 -9.19 -10.07 10.75
CA ASN A 10 -8.78 -11.45 10.97
C ASN A 10 -8.96 -11.86 12.44
N PRO A 11 -9.88 -12.80 12.76
CA PRO A 11 -10.12 -13.26 14.13
C PRO A 11 -8.88 -13.82 14.84
N LYS A 12 -7.92 -14.34 14.07
CA LYS A 12 -6.63 -14.85 14.57
C LYS A 12 -5.80 -13.76 15.25
N TYR A 13 -5.90 -12.52 14.77
CA TYR A 13 -5.15 -11.38 15.31
C TYR A 13 -6.04 -10.52 16.22
N ALA A 14 -7.34 -10.44 15.94
CA ALA A 14 -8.28 -9.68 16.76
C ALA A 14 -8.37 -10.24 18.19
N SER A 15 -8.54 -11.57 18.33
CA SER A 15 -8.75 -12.17 19.66
C SER A 15 -7.55 -11.94 20.61
N PRO A 16 -6.28 -12.20 20.20
CA PRO A 16 -5.12 -11.89 21.04
C PRO A 16 -4.98 -10.39 21.35
N ALA A 17 -5.36 -9.51 20.42
CA ALA A 17 -5.33 -8.06 20.65
C ALA A 17 -6.33 -7.62 21.72
N GLU A 18 -7.57 -8.11 21.63
CA GLU A 18 -8.64 -7.84 22.60
C GLU A 18 -8.27 -8.37 23.99
N GLU A 19 -7.77 -9.61 24.06
CA GLU A 19 -7.28 -10.21 25.31
C GLU A 19 -6.16 -9.38 25.93
N TYR A 20 -5.19 -8.94 25.13
CA TYR A 20 -4.08 -8.13 25.61
C TYR A 20 -4.53 -6.75 26.10
N LEU A 21 -5.35 -6.03 25.32
CA LEU A 21 -5.89 -4.73 25.70
C LEU A 21 -6.77 -4.80 26.96
N ALA A 22 -7.60 -5.85 27.07
CA ALA A 22 -8.40 -6.10 28.27
C ALA A 22 -7.52 -6.35 29.50
N SER A 23 -6.41 -7.10 29.36
CA SER A 23 -5.44 -7.30 30.45
C SER A 23 -4.78 -5.99 30.93
N ARG A 24 -4.76 -4.97 30.06
CA ARG A 24 -4.28 -3.61 30.35
C ARG A 24 -5.39 -2.67 30.86
N SER A 25 -6.58 -3.20 31.14
CA SER A 25 -7.74 -2.41 31.60
C SER A 25 -8.20 -1.34 30.61
N HIS A 26 -8.04 -1.59 29.31
CA HIS A 26 -8.69 -0.81 28.26
C HIS A 26 -10.05 -1.40 27.91
N ALA A 27 -11.02 -0.55 27.58
CA ALA A 27 -12.25 -0.99 26.93
C ALA A 27 -12.02 -1.03 25.41
N VAL A 28 -12.36 -2.14 24.77
CA VAL A 28 -12.11 -2.34 23.34
C VAL A 28 -13.44 -2.39 22.59
N GLN A 29 -13.52 -1.63 21.50
CA GLN A 29 -14.54 -1.82 20.47
C GLN A 29 -13.84 -2.36 19.22
N LEU A 30 -14.21 -3.56 18.79
CA LEU A 30 -13.73 -4.12 17.53
C LEU A 30 -14.54 -3.57 16.35
N ALA A 31 -13.85 -3.31 15.24
CA ALA A 31 -14.41 -3.13 13.90
C ALA A 31 -13.66 -4.05 12.94
N LYS A 32 -14.36 -4.78 12.08
CA LYS A 32 -13.73 -5.76 11.18
C LYS A 32 -13.50 -5.23 9.75
N ASP A 33 -14.01 -4.05 9.44
CA ASP A 33 -13.89 -3.45 8.13
C ASP A 33 -13.90 -1.91 8.22
N TYR A 34 -13.63 -1.27 7.09
CA TYR A 34 -13.57 0.20 7.02
C TYR A 34 -14.90 0.86 7.38
N SER A 35 -16.02 0.30 6.91
CA SER A 35 -17.35 0.84 7.14
C SER A 35 -17.70 0.87 8.63
N GLU A 36 -17.47 -0.23 9.35
CA GLU A 36 -17.63 -0.31 10.80
C GLU A 36 -16.69 0.67 11.52
N ALA A 37 -15.42 0.73 11.12
CA ALA A 37 -14.44 1.63 11.73
C ALA A 37 -14.83 3.11 11.61
N ILE A 38 -15.23 3.55 10.42
CA ILE A 38 -15.66 4.95 10.19
C ILE A 38 -16.99 5.24 10.87
N SER A 39 -17.92 4.27 10.92
CA SER A 39 -19.17 4.42 11.68
C SER A 39 -18.88 4.67 13.16
N ASN A 40 -17.96 3.90 13.75
CA ASN A 40 -17.51 4.08 15.12
C ASN A 40 -16.85 5.45 15.34
N LEU A 41 -15.95 5.89 14.44
CA LEU A 41 -15.26 7.19 14.53
C LEU A 41 -16.17 8.41 14.30
N LYS A 42 -17.44 8.24 13.95
CA LYS A 42 -18.42 9.35 13.95
C LYS A 42 -18.83 9.75 15.37
N ASN A 43 -18.71 8.84 16.33
CA ASN A 43 -19.03 9.08 17.74
C ASN A 43 -17.70 9.29 18.50
N PRO A 44 -17.43 10.48 19.07
CA PRO A 44 -16.13 10.83 19.63
C PRO A 44 -15.89 10.24 21.03
N GLU A 45 -16.12 8.94 21.22
CA GLU A 45 -15.99 8.27 22.52
C GLU A 45 -14.67 7.50 22.69
N PHE A 46 -13.81 7.49 21.68
CA PHE A 46 -12.53 6.77 21.73
C PHE A 46 -11.41 7.69 22.17
N ASP A 47 -10.52 7.16 23.00
CA ASP A 47 -9.29 7.82 23.42
C ASP A 47 -8.14 7.50 22.46
N GLY A 48 -8.21 6.39 21.72
CA GLY A 48 -7.20 6.01 20.73
C GLY A 48 -7.65 4.93 19.76
N VAL A 49 -6.86 4.74 18.71
CA VAL A 49 -7.13 3.79 17.62
C VAL A 49 -5.93 2.89 17.35
N ILE A 50 -6.18 1.59 17.21
CA ILE A 50 -5.22 0.63 16.67
C ILE A 50 -5.87 0.04 15.42
N THR A 51 -5.19 0.12 14.27
CA THR A 51 -5.75 -0.38 13.01
C THR A 51 -4.73 -1.24 12.29
N ASP A 52 -5.17 -2.39 11.75
CA ASP A 52 -4.41 -3.08 10.72
C ASP A 52 -4.24 -2.16 9.51
N CYS A 53 -3.27 -2.46 8.65
CA CYS A 53 -3.07 -1.79 7.40
C CYS A 53 -4.03 -2.31 6.32
N PHE A 54 -4.33 -3.61 6.34
CA PHE A 54 -5.06 -4.30 5.27
C PHE A 54 -6.37 -4.88 5.79
N PHE A 55 -7.50 -4.49 5.20
CA PHE A 55 -8.83 -5.06 5.46
C PHE A 55 -9.82 -4.54 4.40
N PRO A 56 -10.97 -5.21 4.19
CA PRO A 56 -11.92 -4.80 3.16
C PRO A 56 -12.69 -3.52 3.53
N ASN A 57 -13.29 -2.88 2.52
CA ASN A 57 -14.20 -1.76 2.73
C ASN A 57 -15.43 -2.18 3.56
N ILE A 58 -16.11 -3.21 3.05
CA ILE A 58 -17.19 -3.93 3.72
C ILE A 58 -16.88 -5.42 3.53
N THR A 59 -16.83 -6.19 4.61
CA THR A 59 -16.52 -7.63 4.53
C THR A 59 -17.51 -8.36 3.62
N GLY A 60 -16.99 -9.10 2.63
CA GLY A 60 -17.76 -9.90 1.68
C GLY A 60 -18.33 -9.11 0.51
N SER A 61 -18.00 -7.82 0.36
CA SER A 61 -18.58 -6.98 -0.69
C SER A 61 -17.97 -7.19 -2.07
N GLY A 62 -16.70 -7.60 -2.12
CA GLY A 62 -15.87 -7.63 -3.31
C GLY A 62 -15.53 -6.24 -3.87
N ASN A 63 -15.96 -5.15 -3.23
CA ASN A 63 -15.70 -3.79 -3.71
C ASN A 63 -14.30 -3.33 -3.27
N ILE A 64 -13.49 -2.95 -4.26
CA ILE A 64 -12.13 -2.46 -4.06
C ILE A 64 -11.91 -1.02 -4.54
N ASP A 65 -12.97 -0.29 -4.88
CA ASP A 65 -12.88 1.04 -5.50
C ASP A 65 -12.17 2.03 -4.57
N LEU A 66 -12.48 1.96 -3.28
CA LEU A 66 -11.86 2.79 -2.25
C LEU A 66 -10.36 2.48 -2.10
N GLY A 67 -9.99 1.20 -2.14
CA GLY A 67 -8.59 0.77 -2.15
C GLY A 67 -7.84 1.28 -3.39
N ILE A 68 -8.47 1.24 -4.57
CA ILE A 68 -7.90 1.76 -5.82
C ILE A 68 -7.62 3.25 -5.72
N GLU A 69 -8.60 4.03 -5.24
CA GLU A 69 -8.44 5.48 -5.08
C GLU A 69 -7.30 5.81 -4.12
N LEU A 70 -7.24 5.13 -2.97
CA LEU A 70 -6.16 5.32 -2.00
C LEU A 70 -4.79 4.97 -2.60
N VAL A 71 -4.66 3.85 -3.31
CA VAL A 71 -3.40 3.44 -3.95
C VAL A 71 -2.94 4.48 -4.98
N GLY A 72 -3.87 5.10 -5.72
CA GLY A 72 -3.58 6.24 -6.59
C GLY A 72 -2.97 7.42 -5.83
N ARG A 73 -3.62 7.86 -4.75
CA ARG A 73 -3.10 8.95 -3.90
C ARG A 73 -1.73 8.64 -3.30
N MET A 74 -1.52 7.39 -2.88
CA MET A 74 -0.22 6.96 -2.35
C MET A 74 0.88 7.05 -3.42
N ALA A 75 0.60 6.57 -4.64
CA ALA A 75 1.55 6.64 -5.76
C ALA A 75 1.88 8.09 -6.16
N GLU A 76 0.88 8.98 -6.16
CA GLU A 76 1.09 10.42 -6.43
C GLU A 76 1.97 11.09 -5.36
N SER A 77 1.94 10.60 -4.12
CA SER A 77 2.78 11.11 -3.04
C SER A 77 4.20 10.51 -3.02
N ASP A 78 4.42 9.35 -3.64
CA ASP A 78 5.71 8.64 -3.62
C ASP A 78 6.71 9.29 -4.60
N PRO A 79 7.90 9.72 -4.14
CA PRO A 79 8.90 10.36 -5.01
C PRO A 79 9.36 9.49 -6.18
N SER A 80 9.49 8.17 -5.97
CA SER A 80 9.91 7.25 -7.03
C SER A 80 8.82 7.09 -8.07
N GLU A 81 7.56 6.93 -7.66
CA GLU A 81 6.45 6.83 -8.60
C GLU A 81 6.17 8.14 -9.32
N ARG A 82 6.32 9.31 -8.68
CA ARG A 82 6.21 10.61 -9.38
C ARG A 82 7.20 10.75 -10.53
N LYS A 83 8.40 10.19 -10.38
CA LYS A 83 9.41 10.16 -11.46
C LYS A 83 8.97 9.23 -12.60
N ILE A 84 8.42 8.07 -12.27
CA ILE A 84 8.21 6.97 -13.23
C ILE A 84 6.83 7.04 -13.91
N GLY A 85 5.81 7.46 -13.17
CA GLY A 85 4.40 7.45 -13.58
C GLY A 85 4.13 8.13 -14.91
N PRO A 86 4.53 9.40 -15.11
CA PRO A 86 4.30 10.11 -16.36
C PRO A 86 4.93 9.42 -17.57
N GLY A 87 6.15 8.90 -17.42
CA GLY A 87 6.83 8.16 -18.49
C GLY A 87 6.14 6.83 -18.82
N LEU A 88 5.62 6.13 -17.81
CA LEU A 88 4.81 4.92 -18.04
C LEU A 88 3.49 5.24 -18.73
N GLU A 89 2.82 6.33 -18.36
CA GLU A 89 1.58 6.77 -19.00
C GLU A 89 1.80 7.04 -20.49
N VAL A 90 2.84 7.82 -20.82
CA VAL A 90 3.21 8.11 -22.21
C VAL A 90 3.57 6.84 -22.97
N LEU A 91 4.41 5.96 -22.39
CA LEU A 91 4.80 4.71 -23.04
C LEU A 91 3.62 3.75 -23.21
N GLY A 92 2.70 3.69 -22.23
CA GLY A 92 1.53 2.82 -22.21
C GLY A 92 0.49 3.12 -23.29
N GLN A 93 0.55 4.30 -23.90
CA GLN A 93 -0.22 4.62 -25.10
C GLN A 93 0.21 3.76 -26.30
N TYR A 94 1.48 3.32 -26.33
CA TYR A 94 2.08 2.67 -27.49
C TYR A 94 2.41 1.18 -27.28
N VAL A 95 2.49 0.72 -26.03
CA VAL A 95 2.78 -0.69 -25.67
C VAL A 95 1.79 -1.20 -24.61
N ASN A 96 1.62 -2.53 -24.54
CA ASN A 96 0.79 -3.16 -23.52
C ASN A 96 1.55 -3.30 -22.19
N LEU A 97 1.20 -2.47 -21.20
CA LEU A 97 1.76 -2.53 -19.85
C LEU A 97 1.08 -3.56 -18.93
N GLU A 98 0.09 -4.31 -19.41
CA GLU A 98 -0.44 -5.48 -18.69
C GLU A 98 0.48 -6.70 -18.84
N ASP A 99 1.34 -6.72 -19.87
CA ASP A 99 2.40 -7.73 -19.99
C ASP A 99 3.45 -7.50 -18.89
N LYS A 100 3.67 -8.53 -18.06
CA LYS A 100 4.53 -8.46 -16.87
C LYS A 100 5.98 -8.08 -17.20
N ASP A 101 6.54 -8.62 -18.27
CA ASP A 101 7.93 -8.32 -18.66
C ASP A 101 8.02 -6.92 -19.27
N MET A 102 7.06 -6.56 -20.12
CA MET A 102 6.99 -5.24 -20.72
C MET A 102 6.90 -4.16 -19.65
N ARG A 103 6.03 -4.34 -18.65
CA ARG A 103 5.89 -3.40 -17.52
C ARG A 103 7.19 -3.25 -16.74
N LYS A 104 7.87 -4.36 -16.46
CA LYS A 104 9.17 -4.41 -15.78
C LYS A 104 10.26 -3.66 -16.58
N TYR A 105 10.31 -3.88 -17.89
CA TYR A 105 11.28 -3.21 -18.77
C TYR A 105 10.96 -1.73 -18.97
N ALA A 106 9.68 -1.37 -19.10
CA ALA A 106 9.22 0.00 -19.18
C ALA A 106 9.61 0.79 -17.92
N ARG A 107 9.40 0.21 -16.72
CA ARG A 107 9.83 0.85 -15.46
C ARG A 107 11.33 1.08 -15.40
N CYS A 108 12.13 0.08 -15.79
CA CYS A 108 13.58 0.23 -15.87
C CYS A 108 13.99 1.32 -16.88
N PHE A 109 13.34 1.36 -18.04
CA PHE A 109 13.60 2.33 -19.09
C PHE A 109 13.27 3.76 -18.63
N VAL A 110 12.08 3.99 -18.09
CA VAL A 110 11.68 5.33 -17.64
C VAL A 110 12.53 5.79 -16.46
N ASN A 111 12.86 4.90 -15.52
CA ASN A 111 13.67 5.26 -14.35
C ASN A 111 15.10 5.71 -14.72
N ARG A 112 15.62 5.26 -15.87
CA ARG A 112 16.96 5.63 -16.35
C ARG A 112 17.04 7.06 -16.87
N LEU A 113 15.90 7.65 -17.24
CA LEU A 113 15.85 9.03 -17.72
C LEU A 113 16.27 9.96 -16.58
N GLU A 114 17.11 10.93 -16.91
CA GLU A 114 17.55 11.97 -15.98
C GLU A 114 16.38 12.91 -15.67
N GLU A 115 16.45 13.58 -14.52
CA GLU A 115 15.42 14.54 -14.13
C GLU A 115 15.37 15.70 -15.15
N GLY A 116 14.21 15.90 -15.78
CA GLY A 116 14.03 16.89 -16.85
C GLY A 116 14.23 16.37 -18.28
N GLU A 117 14.64 15.12 -18.48
CA GLU A 117 14.63 14.50 -19.80
C GLU A 117 13.18 14.22 -20.26
N ASP A 118 12.84 14.68 -21.47
CA ASP A 118 11.57 14.37 -22.11
C ASP A 118 11.66 13.00 -22.82
N ILE A 119 10.84 12.05 -22.37
CA ILE A 119 10.72 10.72 -22.98
C ILE A 119 10.40 10.79 -24.48
N LEU A 120 9.72 11.84 -24.94
CA LEU A 120 9.39 12.04 -26.36
C LEU A 120 10.63 12.29 -27.23
N GLU A 121 11.73 12.72 -26.62
CA GLU A 121 13.01 12.96 -27.28
C GLU A 121 13.90 11.71 -27.33
N ASP A 122 13.64 10.70 -26.48
CA ASP A 122 14.41 9.45 -26.46
C ASP A 122 14.24 8.67 -27.78
N SER A 123 15.38 8.29 -28.38
CA SER A 123 15.42 7.61 -29.68
C SER A 123 14.76 6.23 -29.66
N THR A 124 14.85 5.51 -28.55
CA THR A 124 14.22 4.20 -28.34
C THR A 124 12.71 4.37 -28.26
N PHE A 125 12.23 5.35 -27.48
CA PHE A 125 10.81 5.68 -27.41
C PHE A 125 10.25 6.08 -28.78
N ARG A 126 10.95 6.93 -29.54
CA ARG A 126 10.53 7.34 -30.90
C ARG A 126 10.39 6.14 -31.84
N ALA A 127 11.29 5.17 -31.76
CA ALA A 127 11.21 3.94 -32.53
C ALA A 127 9.98 3.10 -32.15
N ILE A 128 9.75 2.89 -30.84
CA ILE A 128 8.57 2.18 -30.32
C ILE A 128 7.28 2.86 -30.78
N ARG A 129 7.19 4.18 -30.63
CA ARG A 129 6.06 4.98 -31.09
C ARG A 129 5.80 4.80 -32.58
N LYS A 130 6.86 4.84 -33.40
CA LYS A 130 6.74 4.67 -34.85
C LYS A 130 6.18 3.29 -35.19
N VAL A 131 6.73 2.23 -34.60
CA VAL A 131 6.22 0.85 -34.78
C VAL A 131 4.76 0.75 -34.36
N SER A 132 4.39 1.31 -33.21
CA SER A 132 3.01 1.27 -32.71
C SER A 132 2.05 1.95 -33.70
N SER A 133 2.42 3.12 -34.23
CA SER A 133 1.62 3.85 -35.21
C SER A 133 1.50 3.16 -36.58
N THR A 134 2.46 2.30 -36.95
CA THR A 134 2.46 1.63 -38.26
C THR A 134 1.92 0.20 -38.20
N SER A 135 2.11 -0.48 -37.08
CA SER A 135 1.96 -1.93 -36.96
C SER A 135 1.11 -2.35 -35.76
N GLY A 136 0.59 -1.40 -34.98
CA GLY A 136 -0.26 -1.65 -33.83
C GLY A 136 0.50 -1.84 -32.52
N LYS A 137 -0.27 -1.76 -31.42
CA LYS A 137 0.23 -1.80 -30.04
C LYS A 137 0.87 -3.13 -29.68
N GLU A 138 0.34 -4.23 -30.21
CA GLU A 138 0.82 -5.60 -29.96
C GLU A 138 2.21 -5.82 -30.58
N ALA A 139 2.39 -5.42 -31.85
CA ALA A 139 3.69 -5.51 -32.53
C ALA A 139 4.74 -4.62 -31.83
N ALA A 140 4.35 -3.40 -31.44
CA ALA A 140 5.21 -2.50 -30.68
C ALA A 140 5.61 -3.10 -29.32
N THR A 141 4.69 -3.78 -28.63
CA THR A 141 4.97 -4.46 -27.36
C THR A 141 6.06 -5.52 -27.52
N LEU A 142 5.94 -6.39 -28.53
CA LEU A 142 6.94 -7.45 -28.78
C LEU A 142 8.32 -6.86 -29.12
N ILE A 143 8.37 -5.84 -29.97
CA ILE A 143 9.62 -5.17 -30.35
C ILE A 143 10.22 -4.43 -29.15
N ALA A 144 9.40 -3.75 -28.37
CA ALA A 144 9.83 -3.05 -27.16
C ALA A 144 10.37 -4.01 -26.11
N LYS A 145 9.74 -5.18 -25.91
CA LYS A 145 10.26 -6.21 -24.98
C LYS A 145 11.68 -6.63 -25.34
N ASN A 146 11.93 -6.91 -26.62
CA ASN A 146 13.27 -7.28 -27.08
C ASN A 146 14.26 -6.12 -26.92
N THR A 147 13.89 -4.92 -27.35
CA THR A 147 14.77 -3.74 -27.34
C THR A 147 15.12 -3.30 -25.92
N LEU A 148 14.11 -3.12 -25.06
CA LEU A 148 14.30 -2.70 -23.68
C LEU A 148 14.91 -3.82 -22.83
N GLY A 149 14.52 -5.08 -23.10
CA GLY A 149 15.06 -6.26 -22.44
C GLY A 149 16.57 -6.41 -22.60
N MET A 150 17.15 -5.96 -23.73
CA MET A 150 18.61 -5.95 -23.92
C MET A 150 19.36 -4.98 -23.00
N THR A 151 18.69 -3.91 -22.57
CA THR A 151 19.27 -2.89 -21.67
C THR A 151 18.82 -3.04 -20.22
N TYR A 152 17.94 -4.01 -19.95
CA TYR A 152 17.33 -4.24 -18.67
C TYR A 152 18.37 -4.68 -17.62
N GLN A 153 18.34 -4.05 -16.45
CA GLN A 153 19.21 -4.39 -15.32
C GLN A 153 18.37 -4.57 -14.06
N GLU A 154 18.26 -5.80 -13.59
CA GLU A 154 17.36 -6.13 -12.46
C GLU A 154 17.68 -5.39 -11.17
N LYS A 155 18.97 -5.27 -10.86
CA LYS A 155 19.42 -4.54 -9.67
C LYS A 155 19.13 -3.04 -9.71
N LYS A 156 18.84 -2.47 -10.89
CA LYS A 156 18.54 -1.05 -11.08
C LYS A 156 17.06 -0.79 -11.35
N THR A 157 16.25 -1.84 -11.43
CA THR A 157 14.84 -1.71 -11.75
C THR A 157 14.06 -1.40 -10.47
N PRO A 158 13.36 -0.27 -10.40
CA PRO A 158 12.51 0.02 -9.26
C PRO A 158 11.41 -1.03 -9.17
N ARG A 159 11.22 -1.58 -7.97
CA ARG A 159 10.13 -2.52 -7.71
C ARG A 159 8.79 -1.84 -8.02
N ASP A 160 7.83 -2.63 -8.49
CA ASP A 160 6.49 -2.15 -8.82
C ASP A 160 5.54 -2.44 -7.65
N PHE A 161 5.80 -1.77 -6.52
CA PHE A 161 5.06 -2.04 -5.29
C PHE A 161 3.56 -1.73 -5.46
N PHE A 162 3.22 -0.61 -6.10
CA PHE A 162 1.83 -0.23 -6.33
C PHE A 162 1.12 -1.15 -7.32
N GLY A 163 1.82 -1.65 -8.36
CA GLY A 163 1.27 -2.67 -9.25
C GLY A 163 1.04 -4.01 -8.53
N ALA A 164 1.94 -4.40 -7.64
CA ALA A 164 1.78 -5.60 -6.81
C ALA A 164 0.60 -5.47 -5.84
N LEU A 165 0.48 -4.33 -5.16
CA LEU A 165 -0.64 -4.04 -4.26
C LEU A 165 -1.99 -4.02 -5.01
N MET A 166 -2.03 -3.38 -6.19
CA MET A 166 -3.20 -3.43 -7.07
C MET A 166 -3.59 -4.86 -7.46
N LYS A 167 -2.62 -5.71 -7.77
CA LYS A 167 -2.88 -7.12 -8.09
C LYS A 167 -3.42 -7.87 -6.87
N ALA A 168 -2.83 -7.67 -5.69
CA ALA A 168 -3.26 -8.31 -4.45
C ALA A 168 -4.71 -7.93 -4.09
N MET A 169 -5.10 -6.66 -4.26
CA MET A 169 -6.49 -6.23 -4.05
C MET A 169 -7.48 -6.91 -5.01
N LYS A 170 -7.09 -7.15 -6.26
CA LYS A 170 -7.92 -7.89 -7.22
C LYS A 170 -8.06 -9.37 -6.88
N GLU A 171 -7.05 -9.94 -6.21
CA GLU A 171 -7.07 -11.33 -5.74
C GLU A 171 -7.91 -11.49 -4.46
N SER A 172 -7.89 -10.50 -3.58
CA SER A 172 -8.68 -10.48 -2.36
C SER A 172 -8.94 -9.05 -1.90
N GLU A 173 -10.20 -8.73 -1.61
CA GLU A 173 -10.60 -7.44 -1.04
C GLU A 173 -9.97 -7.15 0.33
N ALA A 174 -9.48 -8.18 1.04
CA ALA A 174 -8.80 -8.02 2.32
C ALA A 174 -7.43 -7.32 2.18
N ASN A 175 -6.87 -7.27 0.97
CA ASN A 175 -5.58 -6.62 0.69
C ASN A 175 -5.70 -5.10 0.47
N GLN A 176 -6.88 -4.49 0.70
CA GLN A 176 -7.02 -3.05 0.56
C GLN A 176 -6.33 -2.33 1.72
N PRO A 177 -5.48 -1.30 1.47
CA PRO A 177 -4.69 -0.63 2.50
C PRO A 177 -5.51 0.38 3.35
N LEU A 178 -6.78 0.06 3.67
CA LEU A 178 -7.75 0.99 4.24
C LEU A 178 -7.43 1.41 5.68
N GLY A 179 -6.49 0.74 6.35
CA GLY A 179 -5.93 1.19 7.62
C GLY A 179 -5.37 2.61 7.56
N LEU A 180 -4.84 3.01 6.39
CA LEU A 180 -4.36 4.37 6.17
C LEU A 180 -5.49 5.40 6.23
N LEU A 181 -6.70 5.07 5.74
CA LEU A 181 -7.85 5.99 5.83
C LEU A 181 -8.37 6.11 7.26
N VAL A 182 -8.35 5.00 8.01
CA VAL A 182 -8.68 5.02 9.44
C VAL A 182 -7.68 5.90 10.19
N ALA A 183 -6.38 5.79 9.89
CA ALA A 183 -5.34 6.66 10.44
C ALA A 183 -5.51 8.13 10.06
N GLU A 184 -5.84 8.44 8.80
CA GLU A 184 -6.19 9.81 8.35
C GLU A 184 -7.36 10.36 9.18
N ARG A 185 -8.41 9.56 9.36
CA ARG A 185 -9.58 9.96 10.14
C ARG A 185 -9.25 10.17 11.61
N ALA A 186 -8.47 9.29 12.22
CA ALA A 186 -8.03 9.42 13.61
C ALA A 186 -7.19 10.68 13.81
N ARG A 187 -6.26 10.98 12.88
CA ARG A 187 -5.48 12.21 12.86
C ARG A 187 -6.36 13.45 12.80
N ASP A 188 -7.35 13.47 11.91
CA ASP A 188 -8.25 14.62 11.74
C ASP A 188 -9.11 14.86 12.99
N LEU A 189 -9.44 13.79 13.72
CA LEU A 189 -10.11 13.82 15.02
C LEU A 189 -9.15 14.10 16.20
N ARG A 190 -7.84 14.23 15.93
CA ARG A 190 -6.77 14.38 16.94
C ARG A 190 -6.73 13.23 17.96
N LEU A 191 -7.12 12.03 17.54
CA LEU A 191 -6.99 10.82 18.35
C LEU A 191 -5.59 10.24 18.18
N PRO A 192 -4.91 9.86 19.27
CA PRO A 192 -3.75 8.98 19.23
C PRO A 192 -4.05 7.70 18.44
N PHE A 193 -3.16 7.33 17.54
CA PHE A 193 -3.29 6.08 16.80
C PHE A 193 -1.94 5.43 16.48
N ILE A 194 -2.02 4.15 16.13
CA ILE A 194 -0.93 3.36 15.55
C ILE A 194 -1.47 2.47 14.42
N LEU A 195 -0.60 2.19 13.45
CA LEU A 195 -0.80 1.13 12.46
C LEU A 195 -0.15 -0.16 13.00
N ALA A 196 -0.80 -1.31 12.87
CA ALA A 196 -0.32 -2.59 13.37
C ALA A 196 -0.59 -3.72 12.38
N THR A 197 0.43 -4.20 11.65
CA THR A 197 0.26 -5.19 10.57
C THR A 197 0.97 -6.50 10.85
N SER A 198 0.42 -7.62 10.34
CA SER A 198 1.08 -8.94 10.39
C SER A 198 2.15 -9.12 9.32
N THR A 199 2.25 -8.17 8.39
CA THR A 199 3.21 -8.24 7.29
C THR A 199 4.54 -7.61 7.72
N TYR A 200 5.60 -7.85 6.94
CA TYR A 200 6.90 -7.25 7.14
C TYR A 200 7.05 -5.96 6.33
N HIS A 201 7.59 -4.87 6.90
CA HIS A 201 7.68 -3.56 6.23
C HIS A 201 8.51 -3.52 4.92
N HIS A 202 9.32 -4.54 4.63
CA HIS A 202 10.04 -4.69 3.34
C HIS A 202 9.38 -5.69 2.37
N ASP A 203 8.19 -6.22 2.71
CA ASP A 203 7.35 -6.95 1.79
C ASP A 203 6.93 -6.05 0.60
N ILE A 204 6.74 -6.65 -0.57
CA ILE A 204 6.29 -5.95 -1.77
C ILE A 204 4.92 -5.27 -1.57
N LEU A 205 4.06 -5.79 -0.69
CA LEU A 205 2.75 -5.22 -0.41
C LEU A 205 2.81 -4.13 0.65
N THR A 206 3.69 -4.24 1.64
CA THR A 206 3.72 -3.37 2.82
C THR A 206 4.60 -2.15 2.65
N GLN A 207 5.62 -2.21 1.79
CA GLN A 207 6.53 -1.09 1.57
C GLN A 207 5.82 0.22 1.17
N PRO A 208 4.79 0.24 0.29
CA PRO A 208 4.02 1.45 0.01
C PRO A 208 3.33 2.05 1.24
N ILE A 209 2.80 1.19 2.12
CA ILE A 209 2.12 1.60 3.36
C ILE A 209 3.16 2.20 4.30
N GLN A 210 4.33 1.56 4.45
CA GLN A 210 5.43 2.07 5.26
C GLN A 210 5.93 3.43 4.77
N ASN A 211 6.10 3.59 3.46
CA ASN A 211 6.50 4.88 2.86
C ASN A 211 5.46 5.96 3.16
N TYR A 212 4.18 5.65 2.97
CA TYR A 212 3.09 6.60 3.22
C TYR A 212 3.01 6.99 4.71
N ALA A 213 3.04 6.01 5.61
CA ALA A 213 3.03 6.23 7.05
C ALA A 213 4.25 7.04 7.50
N GLY A 214 5.45 6.69 7.01
CA GLY A 214 6.70 7.39 7.32
C GLY A 214 6.69 8.85 6.87
N ASN A 215 6.20 9.13 5.65
CA ASN A 215 6.06 10.50 5.15
C ASN A 215 5.09 11.35 5.98
N ASN A 216 4.14 10.72 6.67
CA ASN A 216 3.21 11.38 7.56
C ASN A 216 3.63 11.35 9.05
N GLY A 217 4.80 10.77 9.38
CA GLY A 217 5.29 10.64 10.76
C GLY A 217 4.46 9.69 11.63
N TRP A 218 3.77 8.72 11.02
CA TRP A 218 2.92 7.77 11.72
C TRP A 218 3.72 6.57 12.23
N ALA A 219 3.30 6.03 13.37
CA ALA A 219 3.88 4.81 13.91
C ALA A 219 3.24 3.60 13.24
N LEU A 220 4.07 2.72 12.67
CA LEU A 220 3.69 1.42 12.13
C LEU A 220 4.47 0.34 12.86
N ILE A 221 3.74 -0.63 13.40
CA ILE A 221 4.28 -1.80 14.11
C ILE A 221 4.03 -3.02 13.23
N ASP A 222 5.09 -3.76 12.95
CA ASP A 222 5.08 -4.87 12.03
C ASP A 222 5.77 -6.11 12.61
N CYS A 223 5.61 -7.21 11.88
CA CYS A 223 6.22 -8.49 12.20
C CYS A 223 7.62 -8.61 11.59
N GLY A 224 8.44 -9.49 12.13
CA GLY A 224 9.71 -9.86 11.50
C GLY A 224 9.52 -10.55 10.13
N PRO A 225 10.60 -10.67 9.33
CA PRO A 225 10.58 -11.45 8.10
C PRO A 225 10.14 -12.89 8.38
N ASP A 226 9.16 -13.40 7.63
CA ASP A 226 8.59 -14.75 7.77
C ASP A 226 8.00 -15.06 9.16
N GLN A 227 7.53 -14.02 9.87
CA GLN A 227 6.97 -14.13 11.23
C GLN A 227 5.55 -13.55 11.31
N GLU A 228 4.67 -13.79 10.33
CA GLU A 228 3.33 -13.20 10.34
C GLU A 228 2.50 -13.60 11.57
N ASP A 229 2.78 -14.79 12.12
CA ASP A 229 2.17 -15.31 13.35
C ASP A 229 2.59 -14.54 14.61
N GLU A 230 3.64 -13.72 14.56
CA GLU A 230 4.07 -12.89 15.68
C GLU A 230 2.94 -11.94 16.11
N LYS A 231 2.12 -11.44 15.17
CA LYS A 231 0.96 -10.59 15.49
C LYS A 231 -0.08 -11.29 16.38
N ALA A 232 -0.12 -12.63 16.41
CA ALA A 232 -0.98 -13.37 17.31
C ALA A 232 -0.42 -13.51 18.75
N THR A 233 0.76 -12.92 19.04
CA THR A 233 1.44 -13.06 20.33
C THR A 233 1.24 -11.85 21.25
N PRO A 234 1.23 -12.04 22.58
CA PRO A 234 1.22 -10.94 23.54
C PRO A 234 2.40 -9.98 23.39
N GLU A 235 3.57 -10.46 22.93
CA GLU A 235 4.77 -9.67 22.74
C GLU A 235 4.60 -8.60 21.65
N PHE A 236 3.94 -8.94 20.54
CA PHE A 236 3.60 -7.97 19.50
C PHE A 236 2.67 -6.88 20.06
N TRP A 237 1.58 -7.28 20.72
CA TRP A 237 0.61 -6.33 21.27
C TRP A 237 1.19 -5.47 22.39
N LYS A 238 2.13 -5.99 23.18
CA LYS A 238 2.90 -5.20 24.14
C LYS A 238 3.66 -4.06 23.45
N ARG A 239 4.32 -4.33 22.31
CA ARG A 239 5.02 -3.28 21.53
C ARG A 239 4.03 -2.26 20.99
N ALA A 240 2.95 -2.72 20.37
CA ALA A 240 1.92 -1.87 19.78
C ALA A 240 1.24 -0.97 20.82
N VAL A 241 0.62 -1.57 21.83
CA VAL A 241 -0.10 -0.85 22.90
C VAL A 241 0.84 0.09 23.65
N GLY A 242 2.08 -0.31 23.92
CA GLY A 242 3.04 0.58 24.59
C GLY A 242 3.36 1.85 23.79
N VAL A 243 3.30 1.80 22.45
CA VAL A 243 3.45 3.01 21.60
C VAL A 243 2.20 3.89 21.69
N LEU A 244 1.01 3.29 21.71
CA LEU A 244 -0.24 4.03 21.85
C LEU A 244 -0.36 4.69 23.24
N GLU A 245 -0.07 3.96 24.31
CA GLU A 245 -0.12 4.45 25.70
C GLU A 245 0.74 5.71 25.88
N ARG A 246 1.96 5.73 25.32
CA ARG A 246 2.82 6.93 25.35
C ARG A 246 2.26 8.15 24.60
N LYS A 247 1.28 7.96 23.72
CA LYS A 247 0.59 9.04 23.00
C LYS A 247 -0.70 9.46 23.70
N LEU A 248 -1.20 8.66 24.65
CA LEU A 248 -2.38 8.97 25.46
C LEU A 248 -2.03 9.84 26.69
N ASP A 249 -0.79 9.71 27.18
CA ASP A 249 -0.22 10.55 28.26
C ASP A 249 0.09 11.98 27.80
#